data_AF-A0A7Y2DKC6-F1
#
_entry.id   AF-A0A7Y2DKC6-F1
#
_cell.length_a   1.000
_cell.length_b   1.000
_cell.length_c   1.000
_cell.angle_alpha   90.00
_cell.angle_beta   90.00
_cell.angle_gamma   90.00
#
_symmetry.space_group_name_H-M   'P 1'
#
loop_
_entity.id
_entity.type
_entity.pdbx_description
1 polymer ?
#
loop_
_entity_poly.entity_id
_entity_poly.type
_entity_poly.pdbx_seq_one_letter_code
_entity_poly.pdbx_strand_id
1 'polypeptide(L)'
;MKKKSIKIIGIVLLVIVGILVAVPFFLEAKIGDIIRNNVNNNVNATLDFSDADLSLISSFPNAEMGLKDVTLVNKAPFEGDTLFASKEVRLTMGLGELFKGAGEPISIKNLS
;
A
#
# COMPACT_ATOMS: atom_id res chain seq x y z
N MET A 1 -42.18 10.97 11.00
CA MET A 1 -41.31 9.78 10.81
C MET A 1 -40.26 9.98 9.71
N LYS A 2 -40.64 10.49 8.51
CA LYS A 2 -39.70 10.74 7.37
C LYS A 2 -38.46 11.61 7.70
N LYS A 3 -38.62 12.68 8.50
CA LYS A 3 -37.51 13.59 8.87
C LYS A 3 -36.42 12.94 9.72
N LYS A 4 -36.74 11.91 10.52
CA LYS A 4 -35.75 11.18 11.33
C LYS A 4 -34.93 10.23 10.46
N SER A 5 -35.58 9.51 9.54
CA SER A 5 -34.90 8.62 8.60
C SER A 5 -33.95 9.36 7.66
N ILE A 6 -34.34 10.53 7.14
CA ILE A 6 -33.46 11.35 6.28
C ILE A 6 -32.21 11.82 7.03
N LYS A 7 -32.35 12.24 8.30
CA LYS A 7 -31.19 12.62 9.12
C LYS A 7 -30.24 11.44 9.35
N ILE A 8 -30.78 10.26 9.64
CA ILE A 8 -29.98 9.04 9.84
C ILE A 8 -29.24 8.66 8.55
N ILE A 9 -29.93 8.64 7.41
CA ILE A 9 -29.31 8.36 6.11
C ILE A 9 -28.20 9.37 5.79
N GLY A 10 -28.43 10.65 6.08
CA GLY A 10 -27.40 11.69 5.91
C GLY A 10 -26.16 11.45 6.79
N ILE A 11 -26.36 11.09 8.06
CA ILE A 11 -25.25 10.77 8.96
C ILE A 11 -24.50 9.52 8.50
N VAL A 12 -25.22 8.46 8.11
CA VAL A 12 -24.63 7.21 7.64
C VAL A 12 -23.80 7.45 6.38
N LEU A 13 -24.32 8.21 5.41
CA LEU A 13 -23.56 8.57 4.20
C LEU A 13 -22.30 9.36 4.54
N LEU A 14 -22.39 10.32 5.46
CA LEU A 14 -21.25 11.12 5.89
C LEU A 14 -20.16 10.25 6.53
N VAL A 15 -20.57 9.30 7.39
CA VAL A 15 -19.63 8.33 8.01
C VAL A 15 -18.97 7.45 6.96
N ILE A 16 -19.73 6.93 5.98
CA ILE A 16 -19.18 6.10 4.90
C ILE A 16 -18.14 6.88 4.09
N VAL A 17 -18.43 8.12 3.69
CA VAL A 17 -17.48 8.97 2.97
C VAL A 17 -16.25 9.24 3.82
N GLY A 18 -16.42 9.51 5.12
CA GLY A 18 -15.31 9.69 6.04
C GLY A 18 -14.39 8.46 6.11
N ILE A 19 -14.96 7.25 6.18
CA ILE A 19 -14.20 6.00 6.17
C ILE A 19 -13.47 5.82 4.83
N LEU A 20 -14.13 6.05 3.70
CA LEU A 20 -13.50 5.88 2.38
C LEU A 20 -12.28 6.79 2.17
N VAL A 21 -12.30 7.99 2.77
CA VAL A 21 -11.15 8.90 2.77
C VAL A 21 -10.08 8.45 3.76
N ALA A 22 -10.45 7.98 4.95
CA ALA A 22 -9.50 7.62 6.00
C ALA A 22 -8.76 6.28 5.76
N VAL A 23 -9.43 5.30 5.14
CA VAL A 23 -8.90 3.94 4.94
C VAL A 23 -7.57 3.91 4.17
N PRO A 24 -7.41 4.62 3.02
CA PRO A 24 -6.14 4.66 2.30
C PRO A 24 -4.97 5.08 3.19
N PHE A 25 -5.10 6.19 3.92
CA PHE A 25 -4.03 6.71 4.79
C PHE A 25 -3.63 5.73 5.90
N PHE A 26 -4.58 5.00 6.48
CA PHE A 26 -4.27 4.02 7.52
C PHE A 26 -3.61 2.76 6.96
N LEU A 27 -4.07 2.30 5.80
CA LEU A 27 -3.57 1.08 5.16
C LEU A 27 -2.21 1.28 4.49
N GLU A 28 -1.94 2.46 3.94
CA GLU A 28 -0.67 2.83 3.31
C GLU A 28 0.52 2.55 4.22
N ALA A 29 0.49 3.06 5.47
CA ALA A 29 1.54 2.84 6.45
C ALA A 29 1.75 1.34 6.75
N LYS A 30 0.65 0.60 6.99
CA LYS A 30 0.70 -0.84 7.26
C LYS A 30 1.29 -1.63 6.08
N ILE A 31 0.86 -1.35 4.86
CA ILE A 31 1.24 -2.12 3.68
C ILE A 31 2.65 -1.78 3.22
N GLY A 32 3.07 -0.51 3.31
CA GLY A 32 4.46 -0.11 3.07
C GLY A 32 5.44 -0.89 3.96
N ASP A 33 5.14 -0.98 5.26
CA ASP A 33 5.96 -1.77 6.20
C ASP A 33 5.97 -3.26 5.87
N ILE A 34 4.82 -3.81 5.49
CA ILE A 34 4.71 -5.22 5.10
C ILE A 34 5.56 -5.50 3.84
N ILE A 35 5.56 -4.61 2.84
CA ILE A 35 6.38 -4.76 1.63
C ILE A 35 7.87 -4.67 1.97
N ARG A 36 8.28 -3.64 2.71
CA ARG A 36 9.68 -3.47 3.16
C ARG A 36 10.17 -4.72 3.89
N ASN A 37 9.40 -5.20 4.86
CA ASN A 37 9.75 -6.38 5.65
C ASN A 37 9.75 -7.66 4.83
N ASN A 38 8.76 -7.87 3.96
CA ASN A 38 8.73 -9.07 3.11
C ASN A 38 9.93 -9.11 2.18
N VAL A 39 10.29 -8.01 1.52
CA VAL A 39 11.45 -7.99 0.63
C VAL A 39 12.72 -8.22 1.44
N ASN A 40 12.96 -7.45 2.51
CA ASN A 40 14.18 -7.55 3.32
C ASN A 40 14.41 -8.93 3.95
N ASN A 41 13.34 -9.70 4.20
CA ASN A 41 13.41 -11.05 4.74
C ASN A 41 13.55 -12.13 3.66
N ASN A 42 13.16 -11.85 2.41
CA ASN A 42 13.17 -12.83 1.32
C ASN A 42 14.31 -12.61 0.30
N VAL A 43 15.02 -11.48 0.34
CA VAL A 43 16.18 -11.22 -0.54
C VAL A 43 17.43 -10.84 0.26
N ASN A 44 18.61 -11.12 -0.30
CA ASN A 44 19.90 -10.72 0.29
C ASN A 44 20.24 -9.24 -0.03
N ALA A 45 19.28 -8.36 0.19
CA ALA A 45 19.39 -6.92 -0.03
C ALA A 45 18.52 -6.17 0.98
N THR A 46 18.66 -4.86 1.02
CA THR A 46 17.87 -3.95 1.84
C THR A 46 17.08 -3.04 0.91
N LEU A 47 15.76 -3.21 0.90
CA LEU A 47 14.79 -2.35 0.25
C LEU A 47 14.49 -1.16 1.15
N ASP A 48 14.53 0.02 0.56
CA ASP A 48 14.08 1.26 1.17
C ASP A 48 13.36 2.17 0.16
N PHE A 49 12.54 3.09 0.68
CA PHE A 49 11.77 4.07 -0.08
C PHE A 49 11.42 5.25 0.84
N SER A 50 11.31 6.45 0.27
CA SER A 50 11.07 7.67 1.05
C SER A 50 9.62 7.85 1.46
N ASP A 51 8.70 7.38 0.62
CA ASP A 51 7.26 7.60 0.74
C ASP A 51 6.49 6.45 0.07
N ALA A 52 5.28 6.19 0.55
CA ALA A 52 4.35 5.26 -0.04
C ALA A 52 3.00 5.95 -0.18
N ASP A 53 2.27 5.73 -1.26
CA ASP A 53 0.91 6.24 -1.42
C ASP A 53 -0.03 5.10 -1.83
N LEU A 54 -1.20 5.01 -1.19
CA LEU A 54 -2.19 3.99 -1.51
C LEU A 54 -3.42 4.61 -2.18
N SER A 55 -3.71 4.22 -3.41
CA SER A 55 -4.99 4.51 -4.06
C SER A 55 -5.90 3.27 -4.04
N LEU A 56 -7.16 3.49 -3.62
CA LEU A 56 -8.22 2.47 -3.63
C LEU A 56 -9.40 2.87 -4.51
N ILE A 57 -9.64 4.17 -4.65
CA ILE A 57 -10.82 4.71 -5.35
C ILE A 57 -10.57 4.79 -6.85
N SER A 58 -9.44 5.38 -7.27
CA SER A 58 -9.12 5.54 -8.70
C SER A 58 -8.77 4.21 -9.38
N SER A 59 -8.30 3.23 -8.61
CA SER A 59 -7.84 1.92 -9.09
C SER A 59 -8.85 0.78 -8.86
N PHE A 60 -10.03 1.07 -8.32
CA PHE A 60 -11.03 0.05 -7.98
C PHE A 60 -11.39 -0.81 -9.22
N PRO A 61 -11.46 -2.15 -9.11
CA PRO A 61 -11.50 -2.99 -7.90
C PRO A 61 -10.13 -3.43 -7.36
N ASN A 62 -9.05 -2.84 -7.84
CA ASN A 62 -7.69 -3.09 -7.35
C ASN A 62 -7.26 -1.99 -6.37
N ALA A 63 -6.20 -2.29 -5.63
CA ALA A 63 -5.41 -1.32 -4.91
C ALA A 63 -4.14 -1.02 -5.71
N GLU A 64 -3.78 0.24 -5.80
CA GLU A 64 -2.51 0.68 -6.37
C GLU A 64 -1.67 1.32 -5.28
N MET A 65 -0.42 0.87 -5.15
CA MET A 65 0.55 1.45 -4.24
C MET A 65 1.69 2.08 -5.03
N GLY A 66 1.84 3.39 -4.91
CA GLY A 66 3.03 4.13 -5.35
C GLY A 66 4.10 4.09 -4.26
N LEU A 67 5.35 3.88 -4.65
CA LEU A 67 6.53 3.99 -3.78
C LEU A 67 7.49 4.99 -4.42
N LYS A 68 7.96 5.97 -3.65
CA LYS A 68 8.88 7.01 -4.14
C LYS A 68 10.31 6.76 -3.68
N ASP A 69 11.24 7.13 -4.54
CA ASP A 69 12.69 7.02 -4.32
C ASP A 69 13.09 5.63 -3.80
N VAL A 70 12.64 4.61 -4.51
CA VAL A 70 12.87 3.20 -4.17
C VAL A 70 14.33 2.85 -4.45
N THR A 71 14.97 2.24 -3.46
CA THR A 71 16.32 1.72 -3.57
C THR A 71 16.39 0.30 -3.02
N LEU A 72 17.18 -0.55 -3.69
CA LEU A 72 17.49 -1.89 -3.24
C LEU A 72 19.01 -2.03 -3.19
N VAL A 73 19.57 -2.00 -1.98
CA VAL A 73 21.02 -2.02 -1.75
C VAL A 73 21.45 -3.42 -1.35
N ASN A 74 22.51 -3.91 -1.97
CA ASN A 74 23.02 -5.26 -1.76
C ASN A 74 23.68 -5.41 -0.38
N LYS A 75 23.68 -6.66 0.11
CA LYS A 75 24.46 -7.09 1.28
C LYS A 75 25.75 -7.76 0.81
N ALA A 76 26.54 -8.30 1.73
CA ALA A 76 27.76 -9.02 1.41
C ALA A 76 27.53 -10.11 0.33
N PRO A 77 28.48 -10.30 -0.61
CA PRO A 77 29.82 -9.70 -0.66
C PRO A 77 29.90 -8.32 -1.35
N PHE A 78 28.82 -7.81 -1.93
CA PHE A 78 28.80 -6.52 -2.64
C PHE A 78 28.10 -5.44 -1.79
N GLU A 79 28.40 -5.41 -0.49
CA GLU A 79 27.72 -4.54 0.46
C GLU A 79 27.85 -3.06 0.07
N GLY A 80 26.71 -2.36 0.02
CA GLY A 80 26.65 -0.94 -0.36
C GLY A 80 26.41 -0.70 -1.85
N ASP A 81 26.53 -1.71 -2.72
CA ASP A 81 26.18 -1.57 -4.14
C ASP A 81 24.67 -1.51 -4.33
N THR A 82 24.19 -0.68 -5.25
CA THR A 82 22.76 -0.54 -5.56
C THR A 82 22.34 -1.50 -6.67
N LEU A 83 21.47 -2.46 -6.37
CA LEU A 83 20.92 -3.42 -7.34
C LEU A 83 19.80 -2.82 -8.17
N PHE A 84 18.99 -1.97 -7.55
CA PHE A 84 17.86 -1.30 -8.19
C PHE A 84 17.64 0.07 -7.56
N ALA A 85 17.40 1.07 -8.40
CA ALA A 85 16.96 2.38 -7.97
C ALA A 85 15.93 2.91 -8.97
N SER A 86 14.82 3.42 -8.47
CA SER A 86 13.82 4.11 -9.27
C SER A 86 13.24 5.29 -8.49
N LYS A 87 12.93 6.37 -9.20
CA LYS A 87 12.22 7.51 -8.60
C LYS A 87 10.80 7.15 -8.17
N GLU A 88 10.17 6.25 -8.91
CA GLU A 88 8.80 5.82 -8.65
C GLU A 88 8.64 4.35 -9.03
N VAL A 89 7.92 3.60 -8.21
CA VAL A 89 7.47 2.24 -8.50
C VAL A 89 6.00 2.18 -8.19
N ARG A 90 5.18 1.70 -9.13
CA ARG A 90 3.76 1.47 -8.91
C ARG A 90 3.45 -0.01 -8.91
N LEU A 91 2.74 -0.44 -7.86
CA LEU A 91 2.33 -1.81 -7.61
C LEU A 91 0.82 -1.91 -7.64
N THR A 92 0.27 -2.68 -8.57
CA THR A 92 -1.17 -2.97 -8.60
C THR A 92 -1.44 -4.34 -7.99
N MET A 93 -2.37 -4.43 -7.03
CA MET A 93 -2.76 -5.67 -6.36
C MET A 93 -4.27 -5.76 -6.16
N GLY A 94 -4.80 -6.96 -5.90
CA GLY A 94 -6.22 -7.09 -5.55
C GLY A 94 -6.51 -6.48 -4.17
N LEU A 95 -7.69 -5.88 -3.96
CA LEU A 95 -8.06 -5.30 -2.65
C LEU A 95 -7.94 -6.29 -1.49
N GLY A 96 -8.19 -7.58 -1.74
CA GLY A 96 -8.05 -8.65 -0.74
C GLY A 96 -6.63 -8.76 -0.15
N GLU A 97 -5.61 -8.35 -0.91
CA GLU A 97 -4.21 -8.40 -0.49
C GLU A 97 -3.92 -7.44 0.68
N LEU A 98 -4.69 -6.34 0.82
CA LEU A 98 -4.52 -5.36 1.91
C LEU A 98 -4.86 -5.92 3.29
N PHE A 99 -5.65 -7.00 3.33
CA PHE A 99 -6.07 -7.65 4.56
C PHE A 99 -5.09 -8.73 5.04
N LYS A 100 -4.07 -9.06 4.25
CA LYS A 100 -3.03 -10.02 4.63
C LYS A 100 -2.14 -9.48 5.75
N GLY A 101 -1.67 -10.40 6.60
CA GLY A 101 -0.77 -10.14 7.71
C GLY A 101 0.71 -10.17 7.32
N ALA A 102 1.58 -9.93 8.30
CA ALA A 102 3.02 -10.10 8.13
C ALA A 102 3.37 -11.57 7.87
N GLY A 103 4.20 -11.83 6.86
CA GLY A 103 4.61 -13.19 6.45
C GLY A 103 3.65 -13.89 5.48
N GLU A 104 2.48 -13.30 5.17
CA GLU A 104 1.64 -13.79 4.09
C GLU A 104 2.09 -13.21 2.74
N PRO A 105 2.17 -14.04 1.68
CA PRO A 105 2.61 -13.56 0.37
C PRO A 105 1.58 -12.61 -0.24
N ILE A 106 2.05 -11.43 -0.68
CA ILE A 106 1.24 -10.45 -1.40
C ILE A 106 1.37 -10.69 -2.91
N SER A 107 0.24 -10.87 -3.58
CA SER A 107 0.18 -11.07 -5.03
C SER A 107 0.12 -9.74 -5.77
N ILE A 108 1.19 -9.42 -6.50
CA ILE A 108 1.26 -8.25 -7.38
C ILE A 108 0.75 -8.64 -8.78
N LYS A 109 -0.23 -7.89 -9.29
CA LYS A 109 -0.78 -8.06 -10.64
C LYS A 109 0.05 -7.33 -11.69
N ASN A 110 0.46 -6.10 -11.39
CA ASN A 110 1.30 -5.29 -12.27
C ASN A 110 2.35 -4.54 -11.45
N LEU A 111 3.51 -4.33 -12.07
CA LEU A 111 4.63 -3.55 -11.59
C LEU A 111 5.05 -2.62 -12.74
N SER A 112 5.14 -1.31 -12.49
CA SER A 112 5.59 -0.31 -13.47
C SER A 112 6.46 0.77 -12.86
#